data_AF-A0A9D1TID9-F1
#
_entry.id   AF-A0A9D1TID9-F1
#
_cell.length_a   1.000
_cell.length_b   1.000
_cell.length_c   1.000
_cell.angle_alpha   90.00
_cell.angle_beta   90.00
_cell.angle_gamma   90.00
#
_symmetry.space_group_name_H-M   'P 1'
#
loop_
_entity.id
_entity.type
_entity.pdbx_description
1 polymer ?
#
loop_
_entity_poly.entity_id
_entity_poly.type
_entity_poly.pdbx_seq_one_letter_code
_entity_poly.pdbx_strand_id
1 'polypeptide(L)'
;MAIGERIHFIRNLRGLTQKLLGIAVGLPEKSADVRMAQYETGNRTPKADLTQKLANVLDVSPMALDVPNIDSYLGLMHTLFALEDIYGLKIGEIDGEVCLRLDKSNISSYKNLFNMFTSWQEQAAKLQSGEITKEQYDQWRYNYPRFDDKSGFIKVPSSGLSDFIVDDLK
;
A
#
# COMPACT_ATOMS: atom_id res chain seq x y z
N MET A 1 0.60 -11.86 -0.61
CA MET A 1 1.53 -11.27 -1.59
C MET A 1 2.78 -10.84 -0.88
N ALA A 2 3.92 -11.37 -1.30
CA ALA A 2 5.22 -10.97 -0.75
C ALA A 2 5.64 -9.59 -1.27
N ILE A 3 6.61 -8.95 -0.62
CA ILE A 3 7.16 -7.65 -1.01
C ILE A 3 7.61 -7.62 -2.49
N GLY A 4 8.21 -8.70 -3.00
CA GLY A 4 8.63 -8.79 -4.40
C GLY A 4 7.47 -8.69 -5.39
N GLU A 5 6.40 -9.43 -5.13
CA GLU A 5 5.18 -9.40 -5.95
C GLU A 5 4.50 -8.02 -5.89
N ARG A 6 4.55 -7.36 -4.73
CA ARG A 6 4.03 -6.01 -4.55
C ARG A 6 4.84 -4.97 -5.34
N ILE A 7 6.17 -5.06 -5.31
CA ILE A 7 7.06 -4.21 -6.14
C ILE A 7 6.73 -4.42 -7.62
N HIS A 8 6.63 -5.68 -8.06
CA HIS A 8 6.29 -6.02 -9.45
C HIS A 8 4.94 -5.43 -9.87
N PHE A 9 3.90 -5.64 -9.06
CA PHE A 9 2.56 -5.15 -9.31
C PHE A 9 2.51 -3.62 -9.43
N ILE A 10 3.08 -2.90 -8.46
CA ILE A 10 3.06 -1.43 -8.47
C ILE A 10 3.95 -0.89 -9.59
N ARG A 11 5.10 -1.51 -9.88
CA ARG A 11 5.95 -1.12 -11.02
C ARG A 11 5.16 -1.18 -12.34
N ASN A 12 4.45 -2.27 -12.58
CA ASN A 12 3.62 -2.43 -13.78
C ASN A 12 2.49 -1.39 -13.80
N LEU A 13 1.85 -1.11 -12.66
CA LEU A 13 0.83 -0.07 -12.54
C LEU A 13 1.38 1.33 -12.92
N ARG A 14 2.65 1.60 -12.63
CA ARG A 14 3.35 2.85 -13.01
C ARG A 14 3.96 2.83 -14.42
N GLY A 15 3.82 1.74 -15.17
CA GLY A 15 4.35 1.62 -16.53
C GLY A 15 5.88 1.60 -16.62
N LEU A 16 6.59 1.33 -15.52
CA LEU A 16 8.06 1.34 -15.48
C LEU A 16 8.64 -0.03 -15.87
N THR A 17 9.77 -0.05 -16.58
CA THR A 17 10.54 -1.28 -16.77
C THR A 17 11.42 -1.57 -15.55
N GLN A 18 11.85 -2.84 -15.37
CA GLN A 18 12.78 -3.21 -14.31
C GLN A 18 14.08 -2.40 -14.38
N LYS A 19 14.61 -2.17 -15.59
CA LYS A 19 15.82 -1.38 -15.81
C LYS A 19 15.62 0.07 -15.35
N LEU A 20 14.54 0.72 -15.77
CA LEU A 20 14.25 2.11 -15.41
C LEU A 20 14.06 2.28 -13.90
N LEU A 21 13.29 1.39 -13.26
CA LEU A 21 13.12 1.42 -11.80
C LEU A 21 14.44 1.20 -11.08
N GLY A 22 15.26 0.25 -11.55
CA GLY A 22 16.57 -0.02 -10.96
C GLY A 22 17.52 1.17 -11.04
N ILE A 23 17.58 1.86 -12.18
CA ILE A 23 18.39 3.08 -12.34
C ILE A 23 17.88 4.19 -11.41
N ALA A 24 16.56 4.42 -11.38
CA ALA A 24 15.95 5.46 -10.57
C ALA A 24 16.20 5.30 -9.06
N VAL A 25 16.33 4.07 -8.56
CA VAL A 25 16.69 3.81 -7.15
C VAL A 25 18.21 3.75 -6.90
N GLY A 26 19.02 4.09 -7.92
CA GLY A 26 20.48 4.22 -7.83
C GLY A 26 21.26 2.91 -8.02
N LEU A 27 20.68 1.91 -8.70
CA LEU A 27 21.41 0.70 -9.08
C LEU A 27 22.32 0.99 -10.30
N PRO A 28 23.49 0.34 -10.41
CA PRO A 28 24.33 0.47 -11.59
C PRO A 28 23.59 0.02 -12.84
N GLU A 29 23.57 0.85 -13.89
CA GLU A 29 22.79 0.62 -15.11
C GLU A 29 22.97 -0.79 -15.69
N LYS A 30 24.22 -1.29 -15.73
CA LYS A 30 24.58 -2.61 -16.26
C LYS A 30 23.94 -3.79 -15.52
N SER A 31 23.38 -3.56 -14.33
CA SER A 31 22.83 -4.60 -13.45
C SER A 31 21.43 -4.25 -12.90
N ALA A 32 20.87 -3.12 -13.33
CA ALA A 32 19.67 -2.55 -12.74
C ALA A 32 18.46 -3.48 -12.93
N ASP A 33 18.27 -3.98 -14.15
CA ASP A 33 17.24 -4.95 -14.53
C ASP A 33 17.38 -6.28 -13.77
N VAL A 34 18.57 -6.88 -13.77
CA VAL A 34 18.83 -8.16 -13.11
C VAL A 34 18.57 -8.06 -11.60
N ARG A 35 19.02 -6.98 -10.96
CA ARG A 35 18.77 -6.76 -9.53
C ARG A 35 17.30 -6.53 -9.23
N MET A 36 16.58 -5.77 -10.07
CA MET A 36 15.14 -5.59 -9.90
C MET A 36 14.37 -6.90 -10.09
N ALA A 37 14.73 -7.73 -11.07
CA ALA A 37 14.15 -9.06 -11.24
C ALA A 37 14.37 -9.95 -10.01
N GLN A 38 15.55 -9.90 -9.38
CA GLN A 38 15.83 -10.64 -8.15
C GLN A 38 14.94 -10.20 -6.97
N TYR A 39 14.64 -8.90 -6.86
CA TYR A 39 13.72 -8.42 -5.83
C TYR A 39 12.27 -8.82 -6.12
N GLU A 40 11.82 -8.67 -7.37
CA GLU A 40 10.44 -9.00 -7.78
C GLU A 40 10.12 -10.49 -7.66
N THR A 41 11.11 -11.36 -7.90
CA THR A 41 10.97 -12.83 -7.76
C THR A 41 11.15 -13.32 -6.32
N GLY A 42 11.48 -12.44 -5.37
CA GLY A 42 11.74 -12.82 -3.98
C GLY A 42 13.08 -13.51 -3.74
N ASN A 43 13.91 -13.69 -4.77
CA ASN A 43 15.28 -14.21 -4.64
C ASN A 43 16.16 -13.33 -3.75
N ARG A 44 15.83 -12.03 -3.64
CA ARG A 44 16.40 -11.10 -2.68
C ARG A 44 15.32 -10.25 -2.06
N THR A 45 15.49 -9.89 -0.80
CA THR A 45 14.65 -8.89 -0.12
C THR A 45 15.38 -7.54 -0.09
N PRO A 46 14.77 -6.44 -0.55
CA PRO A 46 15.38 -5.13 -0.43
C PRO A 46 15.53 -4.73 1.06
N LYS A 47 16.67 -4.10 1.39
CA LYS A 47 16.86 -3.50 2.72
C LYS A 47 16.03 -2.23 2.86
N ALA A 48 15.76 -1.80 4.08
CA ALA A 48 14.93 -0.62 4.41
C ALA A 48 15.25 0.62 3.54
N ASP A 49 16.53 1.01 3.41
CA ASP A 49 16.92 2.17 2.60
C ASP A 49 16.52 2.03 1.13
N LEU A 50 16.63 0.83 0.57
CA LEU A 50 16.24 0.56 -0.81
C LEU A 50 14.72 0.48 -0.94
N THR A 51 14.02 -0.10 0.04
CA THR A 51 12.56 -0.11 0.11
C THR A 51 12.00 1.31 0.12
N GLN A 52 12.62 2.23 0.87
CA GLN A 52 12.24 3.64 0.88
C GLN A 52 12.44 4.29 -0.50
N LYS A 53 13.58 4.05 -1.16
CA LYS A 53 13.83 4.56 -2.52
C LYS A 53 12.84 4.01 -3.53
N LEU A 54 12.55 2.72 -3.46
CA LEU A 54 11.54 2.06 -4.30
C LEU A 54 10.16 2.69 -4.09
N ALA A 55 9.74 2.86 -2.84
CA ALA A 55 8.46 3.49 -2.50
C ALA A 55 8.38 4.92 -3.05
N ASN A 56 9.45 5.70 -2.92
CA ASN A 56 9.52 7.06 -3.45
C ASN A 56 9.39 7.10 -4.98
N VAL A 57 10.13 6.25 -5.72
CA VAL A 57 10.07 6.20 -7.19
C VAL A 57 8.71 5.68 -7.68
N LEU A 58 8.11 4.74 -6.96
CA LEU A 58 6.79 4.18 -7.27
C LEU A 58 5.63 5.08 -6.82
N ASP A 59 5.93 6.20 -6.15
CA ASP A 59 4.99 7.13 -5.53
C ASP A 59 3.92 6.41 -4.68
N VAL A 60 4.42 5.65 -3.71
CA VAL A 60 3.62 4.93 -2.71
C VAL A 60 4.26 5.04 -1.33
N SER A 61 3.49 4.80 -0.28
CA SER A 61 4.01 4.60 1.07
C SER A 61 4.90 3.35 1.12
N PRO A 62 6.02 3.35 1.88
CA PRO A 62 6.79 2.13 2.14
C PRO A 62 5.95 1.00 2.74
N MET A 63 4.92 1.33 3.54
CA MET A 63 3.97 0.36 4.10
C MET A 63 3.11 -0.30 3.02
N ALA A 64 2.95 0.36 1.87
CA ALA A 64 2.33 -0.23 0.70
C ALA A 64 3.30 -1.15 -0.07
N LEU A 65 4.54 -1.39 0.37
CA LEU A 65 5.41 -2.45 -0.13
C LEU A 65 5.62 -3.54 0.92
N ASP A 66 5.76 -3.15 2.18
CA ASP A 66 6.07 -4.03 3.32
C ASP A 66 4.80 -4.56 4.02
N VAL A 67 3.93 -5.23 3.26
CA VAL A 67 2.75 -5.90 3.82
C VAL A 67 3.10 -7.34 4.20
N PRO A 68 2.64 -7.86 5.36
CA PRO A 68 2.81 -9.25 5.71
C PRO A 68 2.38 -10.19 4.58
N ASN A 69 3.17 -11.23 4.32
CA ASN A 69 2.83 -12.16 3.26
C ASN A 69 1.62 -13.00 3.65
N ILE A 70 0.48 -12.68 3.02
CA ILE A 70 -0.73 -13.48 3.06
C ILE A 70 -0.86 -14.16 1.70
N ASP A 71 -0.41 -15.41 1.59
CA ASP A 71 -0.31 -16.16 0.32
C ASP A 71 -1.29 -17.34 0.21
N SER A 72 -2.14 -17.55 1.21
CA SER A 72 -3.18 -18.58 1.20
C SER A 72 -4.45 -18.12 1.90
N TYR A 73 -5.58 -18.77 1.57
CA TYR A 73 -6.85 -18.52 2.25
C TYR A 73 -6.76 -18.82 3.76
N LEU A 74 -6.02 -19.86 4.16
CA LEU A 74 -5.78 -20.14 5.58
C LEU A 74 -4.93 -19.05 6.24
N GLY A 75 -3.88 -18.58 5.57
CA GLY A 75 -3.07 -17.45 6.05
C GLY A 75 -3.89 -16.18 6.20
N LEU A 76 -4.82 -15.92 5.28
CA LEU A 76 -5.77 -14.81 5.38
C LEU A 76 -6.66 -14.96 6.62
N MET A 77 -7.25 -16.13 6.83
CA MET A 77 -8.11 -16.38 8.00
C MET A 77 -7.36 -16.22 9.32
N HIS A 78 -6.15 -16.78 9.43
CA HIS A 78 -5.32 -16.60 10.63
C HIS A 78 -4.91 -15.13 10.85
N THR A 79 -4.72 -14.36 9.77
CA THR A 79 -4.50 -12.92 9.89
C THR A 79 -5.73 -12.23 10.45
N LEU A 80 -6.93 -12.56 9.96
CA LEU A 80 -8.19 -11.99 10.47
C LEU A 80 -8.41 -12.33 11.95
N PHE A 81 -8.11 -13.56 12.38
CA PHE A 81 -8.18 -13.96 13.80
C PHE A 81 -7.21 -13.15 14.66
N ALA A 82 -5.96 -12.96 14.20
CA ALA A 82 -5.02 -12.10 14.92
C ALA A 82 -5.49 -10.64 15.01
N LEU A 83 -6.17 -10.12 13.98
CA LEU A 83 -6.77 -8.78 14.04
C LEU A 83 -7.96 -8.71 15.01
N GLU A 84 -8.74 -9.78 15.15
CA GLU A 84 -9.76 -9.89 16.20
C GLU A 84 -9.11 -9.84 17.59
N ASP A 85 -8.07 -10.65 17.83
CA ASP A 85 -7.41 -10.73 19.14
C ASP A 85 -6.69 -9.43 19.54
N ILE A 86 -5.98 -8.80 18.59
CA ILE A 86 -5.14 -7.63 18.86
C ILE A 86 -5.95 -6.34 18.86
N TYR A 87 -6.85 -6.17 17.89
CA TYR A 87 -7.54 -4.91 17.63
C TYR A 87 -9.03 -4.93 17.96
N GLY A 88 -9.58 -6.10 18.31
CA GLY A 88 -11.00 -6.24 18.66
C GLY A 88 -11.94 -6.17 17.45
N LEU A 89 -11.46 -6.49 16.25
CA LEU A 89 -12.34 -6.66 15.10
C LEU A 89 -13.32 -7.81 15.37
N LYS A 90 -14.55 -7.70 14.85
CA LYS A 90 -15.58 -8.73 14.98
C LYS A 90 -16.21 -9.05 13.64
N ILE A 91 -16.69 -10.28 13.53
CA ILE A 91 -17.58 -10.67 12.44
C ILE A 91 -19.04 -10.44 12.84
N GLY A 92 -19.85 -10.05 11.88
CA GLY A 92 -21.30 -9.86 12.04
C GLY A 92 -22.01 -10.13 10.72
N GLU A 93 -23.32 -9.90 10.72
CA GLU A 93 -24.18 -10.08 9.56
C GLU A 93 -24.96 -8.78 9.32
N ILE A 94 -25.03 -8.35 8.06
CA ILE A 94 -25.85 -7.21 7.61
C ILE A 94 -26.56 -7.66 6.34
N ASP A 95 -27.89 -7.65 6.33
CA ASP A 95 -28.72 -8.02 5.17
C ASP A 95 -28.38 -9.41 4.57
N GLY A 96 -28.00 -10.37 5.42
CA GLY A 96 -27.60 -11.72 5.00
C GLY A 96 -26.14 -11.86 4.53
N GLU A 97 -25.37 -10.77 4.52
CA GLU A 97 -23.97 -10.74 4.13
C GLU A 97 -23.04 -10.71 5.35
N VAL A 98 -22.00 -11.55 5.30
CA VAL A 98 -20.99 -11.63 6.36
C VAL A 98 -20.07 -10.41 6.28
N CYS A 99 -20.00 -9.64 7.37
CA CYS A 99 -19.29 -8.37 7.42
C CYS A 99 -18.27 -8.32 8.57
N LEU A 100 -17.11 -7.72 8.31
CA LEU A 100 -16.20 -7.28 9.36
C LEU A 100 -16.69 -5.95 9.95
N ARG A 101 -16.72 -5.84 11.28
CA ARG A 101 -17.16 -4.64 12.00
C ARG A 101 -16.25 -4.32 13.19
N LEU A 102 -16.24 -3.05 13.56
CA LEU A 102 -15.57 -2.58 14.77
C LEU A 102 -16.43 -2.89 16.00
N ASP A 103 -15.79 -3.29 17.10
CA ASP A 103 -16.47 -3.51 18.38
C ASP A 103 -16.47 -2.23 19.23
N LYS A 104 -17.67 -1.73 19.55
CA LYS A 104 -17.86 -0.55 20.42
C LYS A 104 -17.52 -0.83 21.88
N SER A 105 -17.42 -2.10 22.29
CA SER A 105 -17.09 -2.48 23.66
C SER A 105 -15.66 -2.06 24.06
N ASN A 106 -14.73 -2.02 23.09
CA ASN A 106 -13.36 -1.54 23.28
C ASN A 106 -13.20 -0.09 22.79
N ILE A 107 -13.56 0.86 23.65
CA ILE A 107 -13.66 2.29 23.31
C ILE A 107 -12.34 2.87 22.75
N SER A 108 -11.17 2.45 23.26
CA SER A 108 -9.86 2.96 22.82
C SER A 108 -9.48 2.50 21.42
N SER A 109 -9.57 1.19 21.14
CA SER A 109 -9.28 0.66 19.79
C SER A 109 -10.34 1.09 18.78
N TYR A 110 -11.60 1.16 19.22
CA TYR A 110 -12.72 1.61 18.41
C TYR A 110 -12.49 3.01 17.86
N LYS A 111 -12.15 4.01 18.70
CA LYS A 111 -12.02 5.41 18.24
C LYS A 111 -10.97 5.57 17.14
N ASN A 112 -9.81 4.94 17.29
CA ASN A 112 -8.73 5.05 16.31
C ASN A 112 -9.11 4.37 14.99
N LEU A 113 -9.57 3.11 15.05
CA LEU A 113 -9.95 2.37 13.85
C LEU A 113 -11.20 2.93 13.19
N PHE A 114 -12.12 3.50 13.95
CA PHE A 114 -13.33 4.12 13.42
C PHE A 114 -12.99 5.23 12.43
N ASN A 115 -12.10 6.16 12.80
CA ASN A 115 -11.69 7.22 11.88
C ASN A 115 -11.02 6.67 10.62
N MET A 116 -10.12 5.69 10.76
CA MET A 116 -9.42 5.08 9.62
C MET A 116 -10.38 4.33 8.69
N PHE A 117 -11.34 3.57 9.24
CA PHE A 117 -12.35 2.84 8.48
C PHE A 117 -13.35 3.79 7.82
N THR A 118 -13.73 4.88 8.50
CA THR A 118 -14.59 5.91 7.92
C THR A 118 -13.89 6.60 6.75
N SER A 119 -12.61 6.98 6.86
CA SER A 119 -11.86 7.53 5.73
C SER A 119 -11.81 6.55 4.55
N TRP A 120 -11.61 5.26 4.81
CA TRP A 120 -11.63 4.25 3.75
C TRP A 120 -13.03 4.08 3.12
N GLN A 121 -14.08 4.02 3.94
CA GLN A 121 -15.46 3.91 3.48
C GLN A 121 -15.86 5.10 2.59
N GLU A 122 -15.49 6.32 2.98
CA GLU A 122 -15.77 7.53 2.19
C GLU A 122 -15.11 7.47 0.82
N GLN A 123 -13.83 7.07 0.74
CA GLN A 123 -13.13 6.91 -0.53
C GLN A 123 -13.74 5.81 -1.40
N ALA A 124 -14.16 4.70 -0.80
CA ALA A 124 -14.85 3.62 -1.52
C ALA A 124 -16.22 4.07 -2.06
N ALA A 125 -16.98 4.86 -1.29
CA ALA A 125 -18.25 5.42 -1.72
C ALA A 125 -18.08 6.43 -2.88
N LYS A 126 -17.02 7.26 -2.84
CA LYS A 126 -16.66 8.16 -3.94
C LYS A 126 -16.31 7.42 -5.23
N LEU A 127 -15.61 6.28 -5.12
CA LEU A 127 -15.32 5.43 -6.27
C LEU A 127 -16.62 4.82 -6.82
N GLN A 128 -17.50 4.33 -5.95
CA GLN A 128 -18.77 3.71 -6.34
C GLN A 128 -19.73 4.71 -7.00
N SER A 129 -19.74 5.98 -6.55
CA SER A 129 -20.55 7.04 -7.16
C SER A 129 -19.94 7.62 -8.44
N GLY A 130 -18.68 7.29 -8.75
CA GLY A 130 -17.94 7.86 -9.88
C GLY A 130 -17.39 9.27 -9.63
N GLU A 131 -17.40 9.77 -8.39
CA GLU A 131 -16.76 11.04 -8.02
C GLU A 131 -15.23 10.98 -8.25
N ILE A 132 -14.63 9.81 -8.03
CA ILE A 132 -13.21 9.56 -8.28
C ILE A 132 -13.03 8.34 -9.17
N THR A 133 -11.93 8.34 -9.95
CA THR A 133 -11.54 7.19 -10.76
C THR A 133 -10.87 6.10 -9.91
N LYS A 134 -10.73 4.90 -10.48
CA LYS A 134 -10.00 3.80 -9.85
C LYS A 134 -8.55 4.17 -9.53
N GLU A 135 -7.92 4.94 -10.42
CA GLU A 135 -6.56 5.44 -10.27
C GLU A 135 -6.44 6.41 -9.10
N GLN A 136 -7.40 7.33 -8.94
CA GLN A 136 -7.43 8.27 -7.81
C GLN A 136 -7.65 7.54 -6.48
N TYR A 137 -8.53 6.55 -6.45
CA TYR A 137 -8.75 5.71 -5.27
C TYR A 137 -7.49 4.88 -4.89
N ASP A 138 -6.83 4.31 -5.89
CA ASP A 138 -5.60 3.54 -5.68
C ASP A 138 -4.42 4.45 -5.27
N GLN A 139 -4.35 5.66 -5.81
CA GLN A 139 -3.40 6.68 -5.39
C GLN A 139 -3.56 7.03 -3.91
N TRP A 140 -4.80 7.19 -3.44
CA TRP A 140 -5.10 7.39 -2.03
C TRP A 140 -4.69 6.17 -1.18
N ARG A 141 -5.12 4.96 -1.55
CA ARG A 141 -4.82 3.72 -0.78
C ARG A 141 -3.31 3.46 -0.67
N TYR A 142 -2.57 3.58 -1.77
CA TYR A 142 -1.14 3.25 -1.76
C TYR A 142 -0.28 4.33 -1.09
N ASN A 143 -0.81 5.53 -0.86
CA ASN A 143 -0.13 6.59 -0.14
C ASN A 143 -0.70 6.83 1.26
N TYR A 144 -1.67 6.04 1.72
CA TYR A 144 -2.24 6.19 3.07
C TYR A 144 -1.13 6.15 4.14
N PRO A 145 -1.14 7.08 5.12
CA PRO A 145 -2.16 8.10 5.42
C PRO A 145 -1.91 9.49 4.79
N ARG A 146 -0.96 9.65 3.86
CA ARG A 146 -0.50 10.96 3.34
C ARG A 146 -1.62 11.89 2.86
N PHE A 147 -2.63 11.33 2.21
CA PHE A 147 -3.79 12.06 1.66
C PHE A 147 -5.03 12.00 2.56
N ASP A 148 -4.93 11.47 3.77
CA ASP A 148 -6.04 11.37 4.73
C ASP A 148 -5.91 12.47 5.79
N ASP A 149 -6.64 13.57 5.60
CA ASP A 149 -6.67 14.70 6.55
C ASP A 149 -7.24 14.32 7.93
N LYS A 150 -7.99 13.21 8.03
CA LYS A 150 -8.62 12.73 9.27
C LYS A 150 -7.73 11.76 10.05
N SER A 151 -6.62 11.30 9.46
CA SER A 151 -5.78 10.26 10.04
C SER A 151 -5.01 10.71 11.29
N GLY A 152 -4.77 12.01 11.48
CA GLY A 152 -3.96 12.54 12.59
C GLY A 152 -2.47 12.15 12.53
N PHE A 153 -2.04 11.42 11.49
CA PHE A 153 -0.64 11.06 11.24
C PHE A 153 0.05 12.16 10.43
N ILE A 154 1.28 12.50 10.83
CA ILE A 154 2.06 13.63 10.31
C ILE A 154 2.14 13.56 8.78
N LYS A 155 1.69 14.64 8.11
CA LYS A 155 1.93 14.87 6.67
C LYS A 155 3.44 14.91 6.44
N VAL A 156 4.01 13.84 5.89
CA VAL A 156 5.41 13.84 5.44
C VAL A 156 5.48 14.72 4.19
N PRO A 157 6.24 15.83 4.19
CA PRO A 157 6.36 16.67 3.01
C PRO A 157 7.06 15.86 1.92
N SER A 158 6.44 15.72 0.76
CA SER A 158 7.12 15.14 -0.39
C SER A 158 8.16 16.11 -0.89
N SER A 159 9.43 15.77 -0.73
CA SER A 159 10.50 16.32 -1.55
C SER A 159 10.17 16.03 -3.02
N GLY A 160 9.86 17.09 -3.77
CA GLY A 160 9.42 17.09 -5.17
C GLY A 160 10.49 16.68 -6.17
N LEU A 161 10.83 15.38 -6.19
CA LEU A 161 11.72 14.78 -7.18
C LEU A 161 10.96 13.98 -8.25
N SER A 162 9.66 13.72 -8.05
CA SER A 162 8.82 12.97 -9.01
C SER A 162 8.58 13.73 -10.32
N ASP A 163 8.63 15.06 -10.31
CA ASP A 163 8.35 15.88 -11.50
C ASP A 163 9.57 16.03 -12.43
N PHE A 164 10.79 15.69 -11.97
CA PHE A 164 12.00 15.82 -12.78
C PHE A 164 12.32 14.58 -13.63
N ILE A 165 11.80 13.39 -13.30
CA ILE A 165 12.16 12.15 -14.00
C ILE A 165 11.33 11.95 -15.27
N VAL A 166 10.15 12.56 -15.37
CA VAL A 166 9.23 12.36 -16.51
C VAL A 166 9.61 13.22 -17.73
N ASP A 167 10.25 14.37 -17.53
CA ASP A 167 10.61 15.27 -18.64
C ASP A 167 12.00 15.01 -19.25
N ASP A 168 12.94 14.39 -18.52
CA ASP A 168 14.30 14.14 -19.00
C ASP A 168 14.49 12.81 -19.78
N LEU A 169 13.40 12.08 -20.07
CA LEU A 169 13.44 10.80 -20.78
C LEU A 169 12.57 10.72 -22.06
N LYS A 170 12.18 11.88 -22.62
CA LYS A 170 11.70 11.97 -24.02
C LYS A 170 12.85 12.27 -24.97
#